data_AF-A0A444JG12-F1
#
_entry.id   AF-A0A444JG12-F1
#
_cell.length_a   1.000
_cell.length_b   1.000
_cell.length_c   1.000
_cell.angle_alpha   90.00
_cell.angle_beta   90.00
_cell.angle_gamma   90.00
#
_symmetry.space_group_name_H-M   'P 1'
#
loop_
_entity.id
_entity.type
_entity.pdbx_description
1 polymer ?
#
loop_
_entity_poly.entity_id
_entity_poly.type
_entity_poly.pdbx_seq_one_letter_code
_entity_poly.pdbx_strand_id
1 'polypeptide(L)'
;ALEVTGSGVEIMLVHNLWGPQAATMKDKNAIVVRTGRSGRFCSEFEAFLYKHGASIYQDSATKHDLLMGIGQKLPTVISVALAMTLEENGITAEDLASHCTLTSLYPILAMARVHSQNSRTYAEIMSTSGESRKIVHNFAKNLERVKSVADQGDQEGIQELCRLMERNGEHLTEPFLRNRMEQAKAVDEVLGAII
;
A
#
# COMPACT_ATOMS: atom_id res chain seq x y z
N ALA A 1 11.68 22.45 1.87
CA ALA A 1 10.62 23.39 1.45
C ALA A 1 10.63 24.66 2.29
N LEU A 2 10.38 24.58 3.60
CA LEU A 2 10.36 25.76 4.50
C LEU A 2 11.67 26.57 4.49
N GLU A 3 12.82 25.90 4.39
CA GLU A 3 14.15 26.52 4.40
C GLU A 3 14.54 27.21 3.09
N VAL A 4 13.94 26.81 1.97
CA VAL A 4 14.37 27.20 0.61
C VAL A 4 13.37 28.10 -0.11
N THR A 5 12.22 28.42 0.51
CA THR A 5 11.21 29.33 -0.04
C THR A 5 11.09 30.60 0.80
N GLY A 6 10.99 31.76 0.13
CA GLY A 6 10.92 33.07 0.80
C GLY A 6 9.72 33.20 1.73
N SER A 7 9.85 33.92 2.85
CA SER A 7 8.93 33.91 4.01
C SER A 7 7.46 34.20 3.70
N GLY A 8 7.16 34.99 2.66
CA GLY A 8 5.79 35.31 2.24
C GLY A 8 5.06 34.19 1.46
N VAL A 9 5.73 33.08 1.15
CA VAL A 9 5.12 31.95 0.41
C VAL A 9 4.35 31.04 1.37
N GLU A 10 3.11 30.68 1.03
CA GLU A 10 2.40 29.65 1.78
C GLU A 10 2.91 28.25 1.42
N ILE A 11 2.99 27.34 2.41
CA ILE A 11 3.45 25.96 2.18
C ILE A 11 2.48 24.98 2.83
N MET A 12 1.99 24.04 2.04
CA MET A 12 1.24 22.86 2.46
C MET A 12 1.70 21.69 1.59
N LEU A 13 1.86 20.52 2.20
CA LEU A 13 2.20 19.30 1.47
C LEU A 13 0.91 18.53 1.22
N VAL A 14 0.75 18.03 0.01
CA VAL A 14 -0.43 17.27 -0.39
C VAL A 14 0.01 16.02 -1.11
N HIS A 15 -0.61 14.90 -0.75
CA HIS A 15 -0.46 13.64 -1.45
C HIS A 15 -1.84 13.13 -1.86
N ASN A 16 -2.12 13.20 -3.16
CA ASN A 16 -3.30 12.58 -3.74
C ASN A 16 -3.07 11.08 -3.91
N LEU A 17 -3.92 10.24 -3.31
CA LEU A 17 -3.79 8.78 -3.38
C LEU A 17 -4.49 8.22 -4.62
N TRP A 18 -4.21 8.80 -5.78
CA TRP A 18 -4.74 8.35 -7.07
C TRP A 18 -3.80 8.66 -8.23
N GLY A 19 -3.79 7.76 -9.21
CA GLY A 19 -2.98 7.89 -10.42
C GLY A 19 -3.60 8.85 -11.45
N PRO A 20 -2.83 9.21 -12.49
CA PRO A 20 -3.23 10.17 -13.52
C PRO A 20 -4.43 9.71 -14.36
N GLN A 21 -4.74 8.41 -14.37
CA GLN A 21 -5.90 7.84 -15.07
C GLN A 21 -7.22 7.93 -14.29
N ALA A 22 -7.20 8.49 -13.07
CA ALA A 22 -8.41 8.70 -12.30
C ALA A 22 -9.34 9.71 -13.00
N ALA A 23 -10.51 9.27 -13.46
CA ALA A 23 -11.49 10.12 -14.14
C ALA A 23 -12.08 11.23 -13.25
N THR A 24 -11.99 11.09 -11.92
CA THR A 24 -12.52 12.04 -10.94
C THR A 24 -11.72 11.92 -9.64
N MET A 25 -11.72 12.94 -8.77
CA MET A 25 -11.20 12.83 -7.39
C MET A 25 -12.28 12.46 -6.37
N LYS A 26 -13.53 12.31 -6.79
CA LYS A 26 -14.64 11.87 -5.94
C LYS A 26 -14.34 10.52 -5.29
N ASP A 27 -14.58 10.43 -3.98
CA ASP A 27 -14.41 9.26 -3.11
C ASP A 27 -12.95 8.76 -3.07
N LYS A 28 -11.99 9.62 -3.41
CA LYS A 28 -10.54 9.32 -3.34
C LYS A 28 -9.89 10.09 -2.21
N ASN A 29 -8.88 9.48 -1.61
CA ASN A 29 -8.22 10.04 -0.44
C ASN A 29 -7.14 11.04 -0.85
N ALA A 30 -7.14 12.22 -0.23
CA ALA A 30 -6.04 13.17 -0.27
C ALA A 30 -5.50 13.36 1.14
N ILE A 31 -4.18 13.22 1.31
CA ILE A 31 -3.54 13.49 2.60
C ILE A 31 -2.94 14.89 2.55
N VAL A 32 -3.24 15.70 3.56
CA VAL A 32 -2.78 17.07 3.70
C VAL A 32 -1.91 17.17 4.95
N VAL A 33 -0.71 17.71 4.80
CA VAL A 33 0.16 18.09 5.92
C VAL A 33 0.31 19.60 5.91
N ARG A 34 -0.40 20.25 6.82
CA ARG A 34 -0.28 21.70 7.05
C ARG A 34 1.04 22.01 7.75
N THR A 35 1.64 23.13 7.41
CA THR A 35 2.85 23.68 8.03
C THR A 35 2.50 24.94 8.80
N GLY A 36 3.44 25.48 9.58
CA GLY A 36 3.29 26.81 10.19
C GLY A 36 3.12 27.95 9.18
N ARG A 37 3.36 27.70 7.89
CA ARG A 37 3.17 28.65 6.78
C ARG A 37 1.98 28.27 5.89
N SER A 38 1.05 27.43 6.33
CA SER A 38 -0.20 27.20 5.60
C SER A 38 -1.22 28.29 5.92
N GLY A 39 -1.61 29.08 4.92
CA GLY A 39 -2.52 30.22 5.09
C GLY A 39 -3.80 30.06 4.27
N ARG A 40 -4.26 31.17 3.69
CA ARG A 40 -5.54 31.25 2.96
C ARG A 40 -5.47 30.50 1.64
N PHE A 41 -4.39 30.60 0.88
CA PHE A 41 -4.26 29.89 -0.40
C PHE A 41 -4.23 28.38 -0.22
N CYS A 42 -3.59 27.89 0.84
CA CYS A 42 -3.65 26.48 1.21
C CYS A 42 -5.09 26.03 1.52
N SER A 43 -5.86 26.85 2.26
CA SER A 43 -7.27 26.54 2.56
C SER A 43 -8.16 26.54 1.32
N GLU A 44 -7.96 27.47 0.38
CA GLU A 44 -8.69 27.48 -0.91
C GLU A 44 -8.39 26.21 -1.73
N PHE A 45 -7.14 25.76 -1.73
CA PHE A 45 -6.76 24.52 -2.40
C PHE A 45 -7.40 23.29 -1.74
N GLU A 46 -7.44 23.23 -0.41
CA GLU A 46 -8.13 22.18 0.34
C GLU A 46 -9.64 22.18 0.03
N ALA A 47 -10.26 23.37 -0.01
CA ALA A 47 -11.67 23.54 -0.37
C ALA A 47 -11.95 23.10 -1.82
N PHE A 48 -11.03 23.33 -2.75
CA PHE A 48 -11.12 22.82 -4.12
C PHE A 48 -11.18 21.28 -4.14
N LEU A 49 -10.26 20.60 -3.43
CA LEU A 49 -10.27 19.14 -3.34
C LEU A 49 -11.58 18.61 -2.76
N TYR A 50 -12.06 19.23 -1.68
CA TYR A 50 -13.30 18.86 -1.01
C TYR A 50 -14.50 19.03 -1.93
N LYS A 51 -14.61 20.17 -2.61
CA LYS A 51 -15.70 20.49 -3.55
C LYS A 51 -15.81 19.46 -4.68
N HIS A 52 -14.69 18.89 -5.10
CA HIS A 52 -14.64 17.85 -6.13
C HIS A 52 -14.76 16.42 -5.57
N GLY A 53 -15.09 16.28 -4.29
CA GLY A 53 -15.47 15.03 -3.64
C GLY A 53 -14.31 14.21 -3.08
N ALA A 54 -13.11 14.78 -2.96
CA ALA A 54 -12.00 14.09 -2.32
C ALA A 54 -12.23 13.98 -0.80
N SER A 55 -11.90 12.82 -0.23
CA SER A 55 -11.85 12.61 1.21
C SER A 55 -10.50 13.11 1.74
N ILE A 56 -10.52 14.22 2.48
CA ILE A 56 -9.30 14.88 2.95
C ILE A 56 -8.96 14.41 4.35
N TYR A 57 -7.71 13.94 4.52
CA TYR A 57 -7.15 13.52 5.80
C TYR A 57 -6.00 14.43 6.17
N GLN A 58 -6.09 15.08 7.33
CA GLN A 58 -4.99 15.88 7.86
C GLN A 58 -4.10 15.03 8.77
N ASP A 59 -2.79 15.04 8.51
CA ASP A 59 -1.81 14.26 9.25
C ASP A 59 -0.53 15.07 9.50
N SER A 60 0.32 14.57 10.41
CA SER A 60 1.72 15.02 10.50
C SER A 60 2.56 14.35 9.41
N ALA A 61 3.67 14.99 9.01
CA ALA A 61 4.60 14.40 8.05
C ALA A 61 5.10 13.01 8.47
N THR A 62 5.37 12.82 9.77
CA THR A 62 5.82 11.56 10.36
C THR A 62 4.75 10.47 10.25
N LYS A 63 3.48 10.80 10.53
CA LYS A 63 2.39 9.83 10.44
C LYS A 63 2.05 9.49 8.99
N HIS A 64 2.05 10.49 8.10
CA HIS A 64 1.92 10.28 6.67
C HIS A 64 2.99 9.32 6.15
N ASP A 65 4.28 9.57 6.42
CA ASP A 65 5.36 8.72 5.94
C ASP A 65 5.25 7.30 6.52
N LEU A 66 4.96 7.15 7.82
CA LEU A 66 4.71 5.84 8.43
C LEU A 66 3.64 5.04 7.67
N LEU A 67 2.50 5.66 7.36
CA LEU A 67 1.38 5.02 6.67
C LEU A 67 1.68 4.78 5.18
N MET A 68 2.46 5.63 4.52
CA MET A 68 2.94 5.36 3.16
C MET A 68 3.93 4.19 3.12
N GLY A 69 4.60 3.90 4.25
CA GLY A 69 5.31 2.65 4.48
C GLY A 69 4.43 1.42 4.19
N ILE A 70 3.20 1.41 4.69
CA ILE A 70 2.22 0.32 4.50
C ILE A 70 1.51 0.43 3.14
N GLY A 71 1.07 1.61 2.75
CA GLY A 71 0.21 1.80 1.58
C GLY A 71 0.93 1.84 0.24
N GLN A 72 2.23 2.14 0.21
CA GLN A 72 2.98 2.32 -1.04
C GLN A 72 4.33 1.61 -1.03
N LYS A 73 5.17 1.90 -0.03
CA LYS A 73 6.55 1.42 -0.01
C LYS A 73 6.64 -0.10 0.07
N LEU A 74 6.00 -0.70 1.07
CA LEU A 74 6.01 -2.14 1.26
C LEU A 74 5.36 -2.90 0.08
N PRO A 75 4.16 -2.53 -0.41
CA PRO A 75 3.56 -3.18 -1.58
C PRO A 75 4.45 -3.11 -2.84
N THR A 76 5.16 -2.00 -3.04
CA THR A 76 6.11 -1.85 -4.15
C THR A 76 7.30 -2.81 -4.00
N VAL A 77 7.90 -2.89 -2.80
CA VAL A 77 8.99 -3.82 -2.52
C VAL A 77 8.55 -5.27 -2.74
N ILE A 78 7.37 -5.64 -2.22
CA ILE A 78 6.81 -6.99 -2.41
C ILE A 78 6.60 -7.27 -3.90
N SER A 79 6.08 -6.31 -4.66
CA SER A 79 5.84 -6.48 -6.10
C SER A 79 7.13 -6.76 -6.87
N VAL A 80 8.19 -5.99 -6.60
CA VAL A 80 9.49 -6.19 -7.25
C VAL A 80 10.12 -7.52 -6.84
N ALA A 81 10.10 -7.84 -5.54
CA ALA A 81 10.64 -9.10 -5.04
C ALA A 81 9.88 -10.32 -5.61
N LEU A 82 8.55 -10.24 -5.71
CA LEU A 82 7.74 -11.27 -6.32
C LEU A 82 8.11 -11.51 -7.79
N ALA A 83 8.28 -10.44 -8.58
CA ALA A 83 8.70 -10.55 -9.98
C ALA A 83 10.08 -11.22 -10.10
N MET A 84 11.04 -10.85 -9.24
CA MET A 84 12.35 -11.49 -9.18
C MET A 84 12.23 -12.99 -8.84
N THR A 85 11.40 -13.36 -7.86
CA THR A 85 11.19 -14.78 -7.49
C THR A 85 10.57 -15.58 -8.63
N LEU A 86 9.65 -15.00 -9.41
CA LEU A 86 9.10 -15.67 -10.60
C LEU A 86 10.19 -15.93 -11.65
N GLU A 87 11.03 -14.92 -11.91
CA GLU A 87 12.17 -15.03 -12.83
C GLU A 87 13.17 -16.11 -12.38
N GLU A 88 13.56 -16.11 -11.12
CA GLU A 88 14.50 -17.09 -10.52
C GLU A 88 14.01 -18.53 -10.63
N ASN A 89 12.68 -18.75 -10.63
CA ASN A 89 12.07 -20.07 -10.73
C ASN A 89 11.56 -20.41 -12.14
N GLY A 90 11.81 -19.55 -13.14
CA GLY A 90 11.37 -19.76 -14.51
C GLY A 90 9.85 -19.79 -14.69
N ILE A 91 9.09 -19.15 -13.80
CA ILE A 91 7.62 -19.13 -13.83
C ILE A 91 7.18 -18.09 -14.85
N THR A 92 6.40 -18.53 -15.85
CA THR A 92 5.90 -17.68 -16.92
C THR A 92 4.53 -17.07 -16.62
N ALA A 93 4.10 -16.12 -17.45
CA ALA A 93 2.74 -15.60 -17.37
C ALA A 93 1.66 -16.67 -17.64
N GLU A 94 1.97 -17.69 -18.45
CA GLU A 94 1.06 -18.80 -18.74
C GLU A 94 0.91 -19.73 -17.53
N ASP A 95 1.99 -19.97 -16.79
CA ASP A 95 1.96 -20.74 -15.54
C ASP A 95 1.09 -20.04 -14.48
N LEU A 96 1.23 -18.72 -14.34
CA LEU A 96 0.39 -17.92 -13.44
C LEU A 96 -1.09 -18.00 -13.84
N ALA A 97 -1.40 -17.85 -15.13
CA ALA A 97 -2.78 -17.89 -15.61
C ALA A 97 -3.46 -19.24 -15.35
N SER A 98 -2.71 -20.34 -15.36
CA SER A 98 -3.23 -21.69 -15.19
C SER A 98 -3.31 -22.18 -13.74
N HIS A 99 -2.51 -21.60 -12.83
CA HIS A 99 -2.37 -22.10 -11.45
C HIS A 99 -2.74 -21.09 -10.35
N CYS A 100 -3.13 -19.86 -10.69
CA CYS A 100 -3.61 -18.88 -9.73
C CYS A 100 -5.12 -19.05 -9.41
N THR A 101 -5.45 -19.11 -8.12
CA THR A 101 -6.81 -18.81 -7.65
C THR A 101 -7.09 -17.30 -7.73
N LEU A 102 -8.38 -16.91 -7.72
CA LEU A 102 -8.78 -15.50 -7.67
C LEU A 102 -8.09 -14.72 -6.53
N THR A 103 -7.91 -15.35 -5.37
CA THR A 103 -7.19 -14.75 -4.24
C THR A 103 -5.70 -14.56 -4.52
N SER A 104 -5.04 -15.56 -5.13
CA SER A 104 -3.62 -15.45 -5.49
C SER A 104 -3.37 -14.47 -6.65
N LEU A 105 -4.42 -14.07 -7.38
CA LEU A 105 -4.33 -13.08 -8.45
C LEU A 105 -4.13 -11.66 -7.91
N TYR A 106 -4.55 -11.35 -6.68
CA TYR A 106 -4.38 -10.00 -6.10
C TYR A 106 -2.92 -9.51 -6.06
N PRO A 107 -1.96 -10.26 -5.48
CA PRO A 107 -0.55 -9.84 -5.52
C PRO A 107 0.01 -9.76 -6.95
N ILE A 108 -0.46 -10.60 -7.88
CA ILE A 108 -0.06 -10.54 -9.28
C ILE A 108 -0.57 -9.27 -9.97
N LEU A 109 -1.81 -8.86 -9.73
CA LEU A 109 -2.37 -7.61 -10.25
C LEU A 109 -1.66 -6.38 -9.66
N ALA A 110 -1.31 -6.42 -8.37
CA ALA A 110 -0.51 -5.37 -7.73
C ALA A 110 0.88 -5.27 -8.38
N MET A 111 1.54 -6.42 -8.59
CA MET A 111 2.83 -6.50 -9.28
C MET A 111 2.75 -5.95 -10.70
N ALA A 112 1.76 -6.38 -11.49
CA ALA A 112 1.54 -5.90 -12.85
C ALA A 112 1.36 -4.37 -12.90
N ARG A 113 0.65 -3.78 -11.92
CA ARG A 113 0.48 -2.31 -11.82
C ARG A 113 1.79 -1.57 -11.56
N VAL A 114 2.68 -2.13 -10.74
CA VAL A 114 4.00 -1.53 -10.46
C VAL A 114 4.89 -1.59 -11.70
N HIS A 115 4.95 -2.75 -12.36
CA HIS A 115 5.83 -2.97 -13.51
C HIS A 115 5.33 -2.34 -14.83
N SER A 116 4.05 -1.99 -14.94
CA SER A 116 3.46 -1.31 -16.12
C SER A 116 3.54 0.23 -16.07
N GLN A 117 4.08 0.79 -15.00
CA GLN A 117 4.16 2.23 -14.76
C GLN A 117 5.62 2.71 -14.73
N ASN A 118 5.83 4.00 -14.48
CA ASN A 118 7.17 4.59 -14.49
C ASN A 118 8.05 4.00 -13.35
N SER A 119 9.07 3.22 -13.72
CA SER A 119 9.98 2.58 -12.78
C SER A 119 10.71 3.55 -11.86
N ARG A 120 11.01 4.77 -12.34
CA ARG A 120 11.66 5.83 -11.54
C ARG A 120 10.79 6.24 -10.35
N THR A 121 9.47 6.34 -10.54
CA THR A 121 8.53 6.69 -9.45
C THR A 121 8.59 5.66 -8.33
N TYR A 122 8.56 4.37 -8.66
CA TYR A 122 8.63 3.30 -7.67
C TYR A 122 10.01 3.17 -7.03
N ALA A 123 11.08 3.39 -7.80
CA ALA A 123 12.44 3.44 -7.25
C ALA A 123 12.58 4.58 -6.22
N GLU A 124 12.03 5.77 -6.50
CA GLU A 124 12.03 6.90 -5.56
C GLU A 124 11.21 6.59 -4.30
N ILE A 125 10.01 5.99 -4.45
CA ILE A 125 9.18 5.53 -3.32
C ILE A 125 9.93 4.52 -2.44
N MET A 126 10.60 3.53 -3.03
CA MET A 126 11.38 2.54 -2.28
C MET A 126 12.61 3.17 -1.61
N SER A 127 13.20 4.19 -2.23
CA SER A 127 14.40 4.86 -1.74
C SER A 127 14.13 5.90 -0.65
N THR A 128 12.86 6.21 -0.33
CA THR A 128 12.54 7.21 0.71
C THR A 128 13.14 6.86 2.07
N SER A 129 13.73 7.85 2.73
CA SER A 129 14.10 7.77 4.14
C SER A 129 12.92 8.10 5.05
N GLY A 130 12.99 7.76 6.34
CA GLY A 130 11.99 8.11 7.35
C GLY A 130 11.39 6.91 8.06
N GLU A 131 10.21 7.10 8.62
CA GLU A 131 9.45 6.08 9.35
C GLU A 131 8.94 4.98 8.41
N SER A 132 8.68 5.26 7.14
CA SER A 132 8.31 4.24 6.15
C SER A 132 9.36 3.13 6.02
N ARG A 133 10.64 3.44 6.26
CA ARG A 133 11.75 2.48 6.21
C ARG A 133 11.55 1.34 7.20
N LYS A 134 11.13 1.62 8.43
CA LYS A 134 11.00 0.60 9.48
C LYS A 134 9.90 -0.42 9.16
N ILE A 135 8.88 -0.02 8.40
CA ILE A 135 7.80 -0.92 7.98
C ILE A 135 8.35 -2.06 7.12
N VAL A 136 9.18 -1.75 6.13
CA VAL A 136 9.80 -2.77 5.27
C VAL A 136 10.71 -3.71 6.05
N HIS A 137 11.53 -3.17 6.96
CA HIS A 137 12.43 -4.00 7.79
C HIS A 137 11.66 -4.90 8.75
N ASN A 138 10.61 -4.37 9.39
CA ASN A 138 9.75 -5.15 10.28
C ASN A 138 8.99 -6.23 9.52
N PHE A 139 8.51 -5.93 8.31
CA PHE A 139 7.89 -6.93 7.45
C PHE A 139 8.88 -8.04 7.07
N ALA A 140 10.09 -7.71 6.63
CA ALA A 140 11.11 -8.71 6.30
C ALA A 140 11.43 -9.62 7.49
N LYS A 141 11.61 -9.04 8.68
CA LYS A 141 11.78 -9.81 9.92
C LYS A 141 10.59 -10.74 10.21
N ASN A 142 9.37 -10.26 10.01
CA ASN A 142 8.17 -11.07 10.23
C ASN A 142 8.01 -12.17 9.18
N LEU A 143 8.37 -11.90 7.93
CA LEU A 143 8.37 -12.88 6.84
C LEU A 143 9.36 -14.01 7.14
N GLU A 144 10.58 -13.69 7.55
CA GLU A 144 11.57 -14.69 7.96
C GLU A 144 11.09 -15.54 9.14
N ARG A 145 10.42 -14.92 10.12
CA ARG A 145 9.80 -15.67 11.22
C ARG A 145 8.74 -16.64 10.70
N VAL A 146 7.82 -16.18 9.86
CA VAL A 146 6.74 -17.02 9.31
C VAL A 146 7.32 -18.16 8.49
N LYS A 147 8.30 -17.88 7.63
CA LYS A 147 9.04 -18.87 6.85
C LYS A 147 9.69 -19.91 7.77
N SER A 148 10.42 -19.47 8.80
CA SER A 148 11.09 -20.39 9.73
C SER A 148 10.13 -21.32 10.48
N VAL A 149 8.92 -20.89 10.79
CA VAL A 149 7.90 -21.76 11.42
C VAL A 149 7.29 -22.70 10.37
N ALA A 150 7.01 -22.19 9.17
CA ALA A 150 6.47 -23.01 8.08
C ALA A 150 7.44 -24.11 7.63
N ASP A 151 8.75 -23.83 7.59
CA ASP A 151 9.80 -24.78 7.20
C ASP A 151 9.93 -25.97 8.17
N GLN A 152 9.42 -25.88 9.41
CA GLN A 152 9.38 -27.00 10.35
C GLN A 152 8.45 -28.11 9.85
N GLY A 153 7.34 -27.74 9.20
CA GLY A 153 6.41 -28.66 8.54
C GLY A 153 5.70 -29.68 9.45
N ASP A 154 5.90 -29.59 10.77
CA ASP A 154 5.34 -30.51 11.75
C ASP A 154 4.09 -29.94 12.44
N GLN A 155 3.50 -30.75 13.30
CA GLN A 155 2.27 -30.39 14.02
C GLN A 155 2.47 -29.19 14.96
N GLU A 156 3.67 -29.00 15.50
CA GLU A 156 3.99 -27.85 16.36
C GLU A 156 4.06 -26.57 15.54
N GLY A 157 4.72 -26.62 14.38
CA GLY A 157 4.78 -25.52 13.41
C GLY A 157 3.39 -25.09 12.94
N ILE A 158 2.52 -26.04 12.59
CA ILE A 158 1.12 -25.75 12.22
C ILE A 158 0.39 -25.04 13.37
N GLN A 159 0.52 -25.53 14.60
CA GLN A 159 -0.13 -24.91 15.76
C GLN A 159 0.40 -23.49 16.02
N GLU A 160 1.70 -23.26 15.89
CA GLU A 160 2.28 -21.92 16.04
C GLU A 160 1.80 -20.97 14.94
N LEU A 161 1.70 -21.43 13.68
CA LEU A 161 1.11 -20.62 12.60
C LEU A 161 -0.34 -20.25 12.89
N CYS A 162 -1.18 -21.18 13.36
CA CYS A 162 -2.55 -20.89 13.77
C CYS A 162 -2.59 -19.81 14.87
N ARG A 163 -1.79 -19.97 15.94
CA ARG A 163 -1.70 -18.98 17.02
C ARG A 163 -1.25 -17.61 16.52
N LEU A 164 -0.28 -17.57 15.61
CA LEU A 164 0.18 -16.33 14.99
C LEU A 164 -0.95 -15.65 14.21
N MET A 165 -1.72 -16.40 13.43
CA MET A 165 -2.84 -15.88 12.64
C MET A 165 -3.96 -15.34 13.54
N GLU A 166 -4.34 -16.08 14.57
CA GLU A 166 -5.36 -15.68 15.55
C GLU A 166 -4.94 -14.39 16.27
N ARG A 167 -3.73 -14.36 16.83
CA ARG A 167 -3.19 -13.19 17.54
C ARG A 167 -3.05 -11.97 16.63
N ASN A 168 -2.66 -12.17 15.38
CA ASN A 168 -2.57 -11.08 14.40
C ASN A 168 -3.96 -10.54 14.03
N GLY A 169 -5.01 -11.35 14.10
CA GLY A 169 -6.39 -10.90 13.88
C GLY A 169 -6.93 -9.96 14.98
N GLU A 170 -6.46 -10.12 16.22
CA GLU A 170 -6.98 -9.39 17.39
C GLU A 170 -6.90 -7.86 17.23
N HIS A 171 -5.76 -7.34 16.76
CA HIS A 171 -5.55 -5.90 16.59
C HIS A 171 -6.22 -5.33 15.32
N LEU A 172 -6.62 -6.18 14.38
CA LEU A 172 -7.31 -5.75 13.16
C LEU A 172 -8.81 -5.57 13.40
N THR A 173 -9.37 -6.11 14.49
CA THR A 173 -10.81 -6.12 14.84
C THR A 173 -11.66 -6.97 13.88
N GLU A 174 -12.63 -7.70 14.45
CA GLU A 174 -13.53 -8.55 13.68
C GLU A 174 -14.36 -7.77 12.62
N PRO A 175 -14.93 -6.58 12.91
CA PRO A 175 -15.71 -5.84 11.92
C PRO A 175 -14.89 -5.42 10.69
N PHE A 176 -13.64 -5.01 10.89
CA PHE A 176 -12.74 -4.65 9.79
C PHE A 176 -12.43 -5.86 8.91
N LEU A 177 -12.10 -7.01 9.51
CA LEU A 177 -11.80 -8.24 8.78
C LEU A 177 -13.01 -8.71 7.95
N ARG A 178 -14.22 -8.67 8.54
CA ARG A 178 -15.46 -9.00 7.82
C ARG A 178 -15.70 -8.06 6.64
N ASN A 179 -15.57 -6.75 6.83
CA ASN A 179 -15.76 -5.77 5.75
C ASN A 179 -14.74 -5.93 4.61
N ARG A 180 -13.47 -6.20 4.94
CA ARG A 180 -12.44 -6.45 3.92
C ARG A 180 -12.68 -7.76 3.17
N MET A 181 -13.21 -8.78 3.85
CA MET A 181 -13.61 -10.04 3.20
C MET A 181 -14.78 -9.85 2.23
N GLU A 182 -15.78 -9.03 2.59
CA GLU A 182 -16.88 -8.69 1.67
C GLU A 182 -16.37 -7.98 0.41
N GLN A 183 -15.42 -7.06 0.56
CA GLN A 183 -14.79 -6.39 -0.58
C GLN A 183 -13.97 -7.33 -1.46
N ALA A 184 -13.21 -8.26 -0.85
CA ALA A 184 -12.47 -9.27 -1.60
C ALA A 184 -13.43 -10.11 -2.45
N LYS A 185 -14.55 -10.59 -1.87
CA LYS A 185 -15.57 -11.33 -2.62
C LYS A 185 -16.16 -10.53 -3.79
N ALA A 186 -16.44 -9.25 -3.60
CA ALA A 186 -16.91 -8.39 -4.68
C ALA A 186 -15.88 -8.25 -5.81
N VAL A 187 -14.58 -8.17 -5.47
CA VAL A 187 -13.51 -8.17 -6.47
C VAL A 187 -13.44 -9.53 -7.19
N ASP A 188 -13.56 -10.64 -6.46
CA ASP A 188 -13.56 -11.99 -7.03
C ASP A 188 -14.73 -12.19 -8.01
N GLU A 189 -15.92 -11.72 -7.68
CA GLU A 189 -17.10 -11.76 -8.56
C GLU A 189 -16.84 -11.00 -9.87
N VAL A 190 -16.22 -9.81 -9.80
CA VAL A 190 -15.89 -9.01 -10.98
C VAL A 190 -14.79 -9.66 -11.80
N LEU A 191 -13.72 -10.14 -11.17
CA LEU A 191 -12.60 -10.78 -11.87
C LEU A 191 -13.03 -12.10 -12.51
N GLY A 192 -13.81 -12.91 -11.80
CA GLY A 192 -14.33 -14.18 -12.30
C GLY A 192 -15.33 -14.03 -13.46
N ALA A 193 -15.88 -12.82 -13.67
CA ALA A 193 -16.72 -12.53 -14.84
C ALA A 193 -15.90 -12.09 -16.08
N ILE A 194 -14.61 -11.78 -15.91
CA ILE A 194 -13.73 -11.25 -16.97
C ILE A 194 -12.75 -12.33 -17.48
N ILE A 195 -12.46 -13.34 -16.66
CA ILE A 195 -11.61 -14.50 -16.96
C ILE A 195 -12.49 -15.65 -17.47
#